data_AF-A0A351RAM1-F1
#
_entry.id   AF-A0A351RAM1-F1
#
_cell.length_a   1.000
_cell.length_b   1.000
_cell.length_c   1.000
_cell.angle_alpha   90.00
_cell.angle_beta   90.00
_cell.angle_gamma   90.00
#
_symmetry.space_group_name_H-M   'P 1'
#
loop_
_entity.id
_entity.type
_entity.pdbx_description
1 polymer ?
#
loop_
_entity_poly.entity_id
_entity_poly.type
_entity_poly.pdbx_seq_one_letter_code
_entity_poly.pdbx_strand_id
1 'polypeptide(L)'
;MNYDDSDLLSSSWLIYMLAKSSDTPEGRLLSLFDILNDWLKAPNMLKHCHLSNANHSLLLDYCITQAQTLGAENPEILAEHIVLIARNAAQQNITHPSSNSLTHAKKAASALILAQTQPVITKSIKPALSKPVTYSIAATLALAVCASLIWAPFLKDQQSTEHVNAELNKDNTLIVAKKDDQPLTAHDATQMYAKYELMRQGTCQFPEALLMPDKHKAIYLENVVGGKLPSNLEDLAIANDYLEKVKCNFTPMLMAASK
;
A
#
# COMPACT_ATOMS: atom_id res chain seq x y z
N MET A 1 33.37 -12.66 -25.39
CA MET A 1 32.88 -12.57 -24.00
C MET A 1 31.53 -11.88 -24.07
N ASN A 2 30.45 -12.66 -24.05
CA ASN A 2 29.09 -12.15 -23.98
C ASN A 2 28.84 -11.74 -22.53
N TYR A 3 28.76 -10.44 -22.28
CA TYR A 3 28.43 -9.88 -20.97
C TYR A 3 26.90 -9.84 -20.91
N ASP A 4 26.30 -10.93 -20.43
CA ASP A 4 24.85 -11.09 -20.23
C ASP A 4 24.41 -10.40 -18.93
N ASP A 5 24.82 -9.13 -18.75
CA ASP A 5 24.59 -8.32 -17.56
C ASP A 5 23.61 -7.20 -17.91
N SER A 6 22.31 -7.44 -17.77
CA SER A 6 21.31 -6.36 -17.81
C SER A 6 20.06 -6.68 -16.98
N ASP A 7 20.17 -7.47 -15.92
CA ASP A 7 19.10 -7.60 -14.92
C ASP A 7 19.58 -7.14 -13.54
N LEU A 8 19.40 -5.84 -13.28
CA LEU A 8 19.81 -5.17 -12.05
C LEU A 8 19.29 -5.87 -10.80
N LEU A 9 18.04 -6.34 -10.84
CA LEU A 9 17.37 -6.97 -9.71
C LEU A 9 17.95 -8.35 -9.35
N SER A 10 18.67 -8.97 -10.29
CA SER A 10 19.38 -10.24 -10.07
C SER A 10 20.87 -10.04 -9.79
N SER A 11 21.36 -8.81 -9.77
CA SER A 11 22.79 -8.51 -9.65
C SER A 11 23.31 -8.62 -8.21
N SER A 12 24.49 -9.23 -8.03
CA SER A 12 25.18 -9.25 -6.73
C SER A 12 25.59 -7.84 -6.27
N TRP A 13 25.77 -6.91 -7.22
CA TRP A 13 26.03 -5.50 -6.92
C TRP A 13 24.90 -4.87 -6.10
N LEU A 14 23.64 -5.15 -6.46
CA LEU A 14 22.48 -4.62 -5.74
C LEU A 14 22.49 -5.08 -4.28
N ILE A 15 22.80 -6.35 -4.02
CA ILE A 15 22.88 -6.87 -2.63
C ILE A 15 23.99 -6.19 -1.85
N TYR A 16 25.17 -6.01 -2.46
CA TYR A 16 26.26 -5.30 -1.80
C TYR A 16 25.86 -3.86 -1.46
N MET A 17 25.18 -3.17 -2.37
CA MET A 17 24.67 -1.82 -2.14
C MET A 17 23.62 -1.79 -1.03
N LEU A 18 22.69 -2.74 -0.99
CA LEU A 18 21.69 -2.89 0.07
C LEU A 18 22.32 -3.20 1.42
N ALA A 19 23.37 -4.02 1.47
CA ALA A 19 24.07 -4.33 2.72
C ALA A 19 24.83 -3.13 3.27
N LYS A 20 25.34 -2.27 2.38
CA LYS A 20 26.11 -1.06 2.71
C LYS A 20 25.23 0.15 3.04
N SER A 21 24.00 0.21 2.51
CA SER A 21 23.14 1.39 2.61
C SER A 21 22.65 1.69 4.03
N SER A 22 22.55 0.68 4.89
CA SER A 22 22.07 0.83 6.26
C SER A 22 22.56 -0.27 7.19
N ASP A 23 22.67 0.06 8.48
CA ASP A 23 22.98 -0.88 9.55
C ASP A 23 21.73 -1.62 10.09
N THR A 24 20.53 -1.13 9.78
CA THR A 24 19.27 -1.74 10.23
C THR A 24 18.62 -2.54 9.10
N PRO A 25 18.01 -3.71 9.39
CA PRO A 25 17.37 -4.53 8.36
C PRO A 25 16.18 -3.80 7.69
N GLU A 26 15.44 -2.97 8.42
CA GLU A 26 14.40 -2.09 7.87
C GLU A 26 15.00 -1.08 6.87
N GLY A 27 16.09 -0.41 7.27
CA GLY A 27 16.77 0.56 6.42
C GLY A 27 17.30 -0.09 5.15
N ARG A 28 17.82 -1.32 5.23
CA ARG A 28 18.27 -2.08 4.07
C ARG A 28 17.13 -2.39 3.11
N LEU A 29 15.98 -2.87 3.61
CA LEU A 29 14.80 -3.12 2.78
C LEU A 29 14.27 -1.85 2.11
N LEU A 30 14.18 -0.75 2.86
CA LEU A 30 13.67 0.52 2.32
C LEU A 30 14.67 1.21 1.39
N SER A 31 15.97 0.96 1.53
CA SER A 31 17.00 1.50 0.64
C SER A 31 16.93 0.93 -0.78
N LEU A 32 16.25 -0.21 -0.98
CA LEU A 32 15.98 -0.75 -2.32
C LEU A 32 15.32 0.29 -3.21
N PHE A 33 14.34 1.02 -2.69
CA PHE A 33 13.63 2.05 -3.44
C PHE A 33 14.52 3.25 -3.79
N ASP A 34 15.42 3.62 -2.88
CA ASP A 34 16.35 4.74 -3.11
C ASP A 34 17.41 4.35 -4.15
N ILE A 35 18.01 3.16 -4.02
CA ILE A 35 19.02 2.65 -4.96
C ILE A 35 18.43 2.53 -6.37
N LEU A 36 17.20 2.00 -6.49
CA LEU A 36 16.51 1.94 -7.79
C LEU A 36 16.23 3.33 -8.36
N ASN A 37 15.84 4.29 -7.52
CA ASN A 37 15.56 5.66 -7.96
C ASN A 37 16.82 6.38 -8.44
N ASP A 38 17.94 6.23 -7.73
CA ASP A 38 19.22 6.82 -8.09
C ASP A 38 19.78 6.18 -9.37
N TRP A 39 19.63 4.85 -9.49
CA TRP A 39 20.02 4.12 -10.68
C TRP A 39 19.22 4.55 -11.92
N LEU A 40 17.90 4.74 -11.79
CA LEU A 40 17.05 5.22 -12.91
C LEU A 40 17.35 6.66 -13.32
N LYS A 41 17.86 7.49 -12.40
CA LYS A 41 18.28 8.87 -12.69
C LYS A 41 19.68 8.95 -13.30
N ALA A 42 20.46 7.88 -13.26
CA ALA A 42 21.82 7.88 -13.78
C ALA A 42 21.82 8.01 -15.32
N PRO A 43 22.71 8.86 -15.88
CA PRO A 43 22.77 9.07 -17.33
C PRO A 43 23.13 7.77 -18.05
N ASN A 44 22.46 7.51 -19.19
CA ASN A 44 22.58 6.32 -20.05
C ASN A 44 21.98 5.00 -19.52
N MET A 45 21.41 4.93 -18.31
CA MET A 45 20.80 3.69 -17.79
C MET A 45 19.41 3.38 -18.37
N LEU A 46 18.60 4.39 -18.64
CA LEU A 46 17.23 4.21 -19.15
C LEU A 46 17.16 3.56 -20.55
N LYS A 47 18.23 3.64 -21.36
CA LYS A 47 18.25 3.13 -22.74
C LYS A 47 18.37 1.61 -22.84
N HIS A 48 18.78 0.94 -21.76
CA HIS A 48 19.03 -0.50 -21.72
C HIS A 48 18.35 -1.19 -20.54
N CYS A 49 17.52 -0.47 -19.77
CA CYS A 49 16.84 -1.06 -18.63
C CYS A 49 15.69 -1.95 -19.10
N HIS A 50 15.89 -3.26 -19.01
CA HIS A 50 14.81 -4.23 -19.03
C HIS A 50 14.72 -4.86 -17.63
N LEU A 51 13.69 -4.51 -16.87
CA LEU A 51 13.35 -5.24 -15.64
C LEU A 51 12.82 -6.61 -16.05
N SER A 52 13.71 -7.59 -16.12
CA SER A 52 13.35 -8.95 -16.51
C SER A 52 12.19 -9.48 -15.65
N ASN A 53 11.32 -10.31 -16.24
CA ASN A 53 10.34 -11.11 -15.49
C ASN A 53 11.00 -12.34 -14.82
N ALA A 54 12.34 -12.45 -14.87
CA ALA A 54 13.06 -13.57 -14.28
C ALA A 54 12.85 -13.62 -12.76
N ASN A 55 12.82 -14.84 -12.22
CA ASN A 55 12.76 -15.06 -10.78
C ASN A 55 14.03 -14.47 -10.13
N HIS A 56 13.88 -13.36 -9.41
CA HIS A 56 14.96 -12.69 -8.70
C HIS A 56 15.27 -13.38 -7.36
N SER A 57 15.58 -14.68 -7.40
CA SER A 57 15.77 -15.50 -6.19
C SER A 57 16.81 -14.91 -5.24
N LEU A 58 17.91 -14.39 -5.77
CA LEU A 58 18.99 -13.82 -4.99
C LEU A 58 18.57 -12.57 -4.18
N LEU A 59 17.78 -11.68 -4.80
CA LEU A 59 17.22 -10.51 -4.10
C LEU A 59 16.14 -10.92 -3.12
N LEU A 60 15.29 -11.88 -3.51
CA LEU A 60 14.22 -12.37 -2.67
C LEU A 60 14.78 -13.02 -1.40
N ASP A 61 15.74 -13.94 -1.51
CA ASP A 61 16.39 -14.62 -0.38
C ASP A 61 17.03 -13.62 0.59
N TYR A 62 17.67 -12.57 0.05
CA TYR A 62 18.23 -11.49 0.85
C TYR A 62 17.12 -10.73 1.60
N CYS A 63 16.05 -10.34 0.91
CA CYS A 63 14.91 -9.66 1.52
C CYS A 63 14.21 -10.52 2.58
N ILE A 64 14.07 -11.84 2.36
CA ILE A 64 13.54 -12.80 3.34
C ILE A 64 14.41 -12.80 4.60
N THR A 65 15.73 -12.85 4.44
CA THR A 65 16.67 -12.82 5.57
C THR A 65 16.53 -11.51 6.38
N GLN A 66 16.40 -10.36 5.71
CA GLN A 66 16.18 -9.09 6.41
C GLN A 66 14.81 -9.06 7.11
N ALA A 67 13.76 -9.57 6.46
CA ALA A 67 12.41 -9.67 7.03
C ALA A 67 12.35 -10.59 8.26
N GLN A 68 13.09 -11.70 8.24
CA GLN A 68 13.24 -12.59 9.40
C GLN A 68 13.94 -11.87 10.56
N THR A 69 15.01 -11.13 10.26
CA THR A 69 15.77 -10.35 11.26
C THR A 69 14.91 -9.24 11.89
N LEU A 70 13.93 -8.72 11.15
CA LEU A 70 12.93 -7.76 11.64
C LEU A 70 11.85 -8.37 12.53
N GLY A 71 11.75 -9.71 12.59
CA GLY A 71 10.68 -10.38 13.33
C GLY A 71 9.31 -10.24 12.67
N ALA A 72 9.25 -10.17 11.34
CA ALA A 72 7.98 -10.13 10.61
C ALA A 72 7.15 -11.40 10.85
N GLU A 73 5.83 -11.26 10.99
CA GLU A 73 4.89 -12.39 11.16
C GLU A 73 5.00 -13.40 10.00
N ASN A 74 5.12 -12.91 8.77
CA ASN A 74 5.36 -13.71 7.58
C ASN A 74 6.49 -13.10 6.74
N PRO A 75 7.75 -13.52 6.96
CA PRO A 75 8.92 -12.95 6.29
C PRO A 75 8.97 -13.19 4.78
N GLU A 76 8.49 -14.35 4.32
CA GLU A 76 8.46 -14.73 2.90
C GLU A 76 7.54 -13.79 2.12
N ILE A 77 6.30 -13.66 2.59
CA ILE A 77 5.30 -12.78 1.99
C ILE A 77 5.72 -11.31 2.05
N LEU A 78 6.30 -10.86 3.18
CA LEU A 78 6.83 -9.50 3.29
C LEU A 78 7.89 -9.21 2.22
N ALA A 79 8.84 -10.12 2.03
CA ALA A 79 9.92 -9.97 1.07
C ALA A 79 9.41 -9.96 -0.38
N GLU A 80 8.52 -10.89 -0.74
CA GLU A 80 7.87 -10.92 -2.06
C GLU A 80 7.15 -9.60 -2.34
N HIS A 81 6.41 -9.09 -1.36
CA HIS A 81 5.67 -7.84 -1.50
C HIS A 81 6.58 -6.66 -1.74
N ILE A 82 7.66 -6.54 -0.97
CA ILE A 82 8.63 -5.44 -1.12
C ILE A 82 9.28 -5.49 -2.51
N VAL A 83 9.78 -6.65 -2.94
CA VAL A 83 10.44 -6.81 -4.25
C VAL A 83 9.50 -6.45 -5.37
N LEU A 84 8.23 -6.86 -5.29
CA LEU A 84 7.27 -6.61 -6.33
C LEU A 84 6.77 -5.16 -6.37
N ILE A 85 6.58 -4.52 -5.20
CA ILE A 85 6.28 -3.08 -5.11
C ILE A 85 7.44 -2.27 -5.72
N ALA A 86 8.68 -2.62 -5.40
CA ALA A 86 9.87 -1.98 -5.93
C ALA A 86 9.98 -2.13 -7.45
N ARG A 87 9.75 -3.33 -7.97
CA ARG A 87 9.79 -3.63 -9.41
C ARG A 87 8.72 -2.86 -10.19
N ASN A 88 7.46 -2.90 -9.74
CA ASN A 88 6.37 -2.17 -10.40
C ASN A 88 6.61 -0.65 -10.37
N ALA A 89 7.08 -0.12 -9.25
CA ALA A 89 7.41 1.29 -9.12
C ALA A 89 8.58 1.71 -10.03
N ALA A 90 9.60 0.87 -10.16
CA ALA A 90 10.71 1.10 -11.09
C ALA A 90 10.22 1.07 -12.54
N GLN A 91 9.37 0.10 -12.91
CA GLN A 91 8.80 0.01 -14.26
C GLN A 91 7.94 1.22 -14.61
N GLN A 92 7.13 1.71 -13.67
CA GLN A 92 6.37 2.93 -13.86
C GLN A 92 7.24 4.16 -14.03
N ASN A 93 8.37 4.23 -13.32
CA ASN A 93 9.31 5.34 -13.43
C ASN A 93 10.10 5.28 -14.75
N ILE A 94 10.34 4.09 -15.31
CA ILE A 94 10.88 3.96 -16.68
C ILE A 94 9.89 4.50 -17.71
N THR A 95 8.60 4.17 -17.58
CA THR A 95 7.54 4.66 -18.49
C THR A 95 7.26 6.16 -18.27
N HIS A 96 7.34 6.63 -17.04
CA HIS A 96 7.07 8.01 -16.62
C HIS A 96 8.21 8.55 -15.74
N PRO A 97 9.31 9.06 -16.33
CA PRO A 97 10.52 9.48 -15.61
C PRO A 97 10.36 10.62 -14.60
N SER A 98 9.24 11.36 -14.66
CA SER A 98 8.89 12.42 -13.70
C SER A 98 8.01 11.93 -12.55
N SER A 99 7.70 10.63 -12.50
CA SER A 99 6.80 10.07 -11.49
C SER A 99 7.51 9.87 -10.14
N ASN A 100 6.80 10.20 -9.05
CA ASN A 100 7.27 9.93 -7.69
C ASN A 100 6.97 8.47 -7.25
N SER A 101 6.81 7.55 -8.20
CA SER A 101 6.31 6.19 -7.95
C SER A 101 7.17 5.42 -6.94
N LEU A 102 8.50 5.50 -7.05
CA LEU A 102 9.43 4.86 -6.10
C LEU A 102 9.35 5.48 -4.69
N THR A 103 9.13 6.79 -4.59
CA THR A 103 8.94 7.47 -3.30
C THR A 103 7.65 7.02 -2.61
N HIS A 104 6.56 6.88 -3.35
CA HIS A 104 5.29 6.37 -2.82
C HIS A 104 5.37 4.88 -2.46
N ALA A 105 6.05 4.10 -3.31
CA ALA A 105 6.31 2.68 -3.07
C ALA A 105 7.12 2.45 -1.78
N LYS A 106 8.15 3.26 -1.53
CA LYS A 106 8.92 3.24 -0.28
C LYS A 106 8.04 3.50 0.95
N LYS A 107 7.15 4.50 0.88
CA LYS A 107 6.21 4.79 1.97
C LYS A 107 5.26 3.62 2.21
N ALA A 108 4.74 3.01 1.16
CA ALA A 108 3.86 1.86 1.29
C ALA A 108 4.59 0.63 1.88
N ALA A 109 5.82 0.36 1.43
CA ALA A 109 6.66 -0.68 1.99
C ALA A 109 6.95 -0.44 3.48
N SER A 110 7.20 0.81 3.90
CA SER A 110 7.39 1.14 5.32
C SER A 110 6.13 0.83 6.15
N ALA A 111 4.93 1.16 5.64
CA ALA A 111 3.68 0.83 6.31
C ALA A 111 3.46 -0.69 6.40
N LEU A 112 3.85 -1.43 5.37
CA LEU A 112 3.75 -2.89 5.32
C LEU A 112 4.73 -3.56 6.30
N ILE A 113 5.97 -3.09 6.39
CA ILE A 113 6.94 -3.54 7.40
C ILE A 113 6.39 -3.27 8.81
N LEU A 114 5.86 -2.07 9.07
CA LEU A 114 5.26 -1.73 10.35
C LEU A 114 4.06 -2.63 10.68
N ALA A 115 3.22 -2.96 9.69
CA ALA A 115 2.07 -3.83 9.89
C ALA A 115 2.49 -5.28 10.25
N GLN A 116 3.59 -5.78 9.68
CA GLN A 116 4.06 -7.15 9.88
C GLN A 116 5.00 -7.34 11.07
N THR A 117 5.64 -6.27 11.55
CA THR A 117 6.61 -6.33 12.67
C THR A 117 6.03 -5.85 14.00
N GLN A 118 4.87 -5.19 13.99
CA GLN A 118 4.19 -4.82 15.23
C GLN A 118 3.71 -6.08 15.97
N PRO A 119 4.14 -6.28 17.23
CA PRO A 119 3.70 -7.43 17.99
C PRO A 119 2.18 -7.40 18.16
N VAL A 120 1.53 -8.55 17.97
CA VAL A 120 0.08 -8.80 18.22
C VAL A 120 -0.27 -8.65 19.73
N ILE A 121 0.62 -8.08 20.53
CA ILE A 121 0.39 -7.74 21.93
C ILE A 121 -0.37 -6.41 21.93
N THR A 122 -1.70 -6.54 21.94
CA THR A 122 -2.69 -5.49 22.20
C THR A 122 -2.95 -4.48 21.08
N LYS A 123 -3.79 -4.87 20.11
CA LYS A 123 -4.88 -3.99 19.64
C LYS A 123 -5.90 -3.76 20.77
N SER A 124 -5.43 -3.35 21.96
CA SER A 124 -6.22 -2.56 22.87
C SER A 124 -6.00 -1.15 22.38
N ILE A 125 -6.96 -0.63 21.63
CA ILE A 125 -7.23 0.80 21.66
C ILE A 125 -7.43 1.09 23.15
N LYS A 126 -6.37 1.51 23.84
CA LYS A 126 -6.54 2.21 25.10
C LYS A 126 -7.44 3.37 24.72
N PRO A 127 -8.70 3.45 25.19
CA PRO A 127 -9.39 4.71 25.07
C PRO A 127 -8.45 5.70 25.76
N ALA A 128 -8.10 6.78 25.06
CA ALA A 128 -7.46 7.91 25.69
C ALA A 128 -8.34 8.22 26.91
N LEU A 129 -7.84 7.87 28.09
CA LEU A 129 -8.50 8.13 29.35
C LEU A 129 -8.50 9.65 29.44
N SER A 130 -9.58 10.25 28.92
CA SER A 130 -9.92 11.64 29.12
C SER A 130 -9.87 11.84 30.62
N LYS A 131 -8.84 12.54 31.08
CA LYS A 131 -8.77 13.02 32.45
C LYS A 131 -10.11 13.70 32.72
N PRO A 132 -10.85 13.36 33.79
CA PRO A 132 -12.03 14.12 34.15
C PRO A 132 -11.55 15.54 34.47
N VAL A 133 -11.90 16.49 33.61
CA VAL A 133 -11.78 17.91 33.92
C VAL A 133 -12.78 18.15 35.04
N THR A 134 -12.29 18.15 36.27
CA THR A 134 -13.06 18.60 37.42
C THR A 134 -13.37 20.07 37.22
N TYR A 135 -14.64 20.35 36.93
CA TYR A 135 -15.24 21.68 36.97
C TYR A 135 -15.05 22.26 38.36
N SER A 136 -14.01 23.07 38.54
CA SER A 136 -13.89 23.94 39.71
C SER A 136 -14.69 25.19 39.43
N ILE A 137 -15.90 25.23 39.98
CA ILE A 137 -16.71 26.44 40.09
C ILE A 137 -15.96 27.39 41.03
N ALA A 138 -15.20 28.33 40.46
CA ALA A 138 -14.70 29.48 41.19
C ALA A 138 -15.49 30.70 40.72
N ALA A 139 -16.56 30.98 41.45
CA ALA A 139 -17.25 32.25 41.39
C ALA A 139 -16.33 33.34 41.94
N THR A 140 -15.85 34.23 41.06
CA THR A 140 -15.52 35.60 41.46
C THR A 140 -15.92 36.54 40.34
N LEU A 141 -17.07 37.18 40.57
CA LEU A 141 -17.44 38.43 39.94
C LEU A 141 -16.33 39.46 40.15
N ALA A 142 -15.85 40.08 39.07
CA ALA A 142 -15.30 41.42 39.13
C ALA A 142 -15.55 42.13 37.79
N LEU A 143 -16.34 43.19 37.90
CA LEU A 143 -16.78 44.11 36.87
C LEU A 143 -15.60 44.82 36.19
N ALA A 144 -15.63 44.91 34.86
CA ALA A 144 -15.11 46.08 34.15
C ALA A 144 -15.88 46.26 32.83
N VAL A 145 -16.62 47.36 32.79
CA VAL A 145 -17.49 47.85 31.71
C VAL A 145 -16.80 49.07 31.07
N CYS A 146 -17.03 49.27 29.77
CA CYS A 146 -16.66 50.42 28.90
C CYS A 146 -15.19 50.45 28.40
N ALA A 147 -14.88 50.70 27.12
CA ALA A 147 -15.59 51.52 26.12
C ALA A 147 -15.23 51.18 24.64
N SER A 148 -16.21 51.37 23.75
CA SER A 148 -16.18 51.83 22.33
C SER A 148 -15.32 51.09 21.29
N LEU A 149 -15.92 50.45 20.26
CA LEU A 149 -16.35 51.04 18.95
C LEU A 149 -15.16 51.68 18.23
N ILE A 150 -14.70 51.26 17.06
CA ILE A 150 -15.27 51.17 15.69
C ILE A 150 -14.29 50.17 14.99
N TRP A 151 -14.60 49.24 14.09
CA TRP A 151 -15.09 49.31 12.71
C TRP A 151 -15.83 47.99 12.39
N ALA A 152 -17.02 48.09 11.83
CA ALA A 152 -17.76 47.01 11.16
C ALA A 152 -17.55 47.13 9.63
N PRO A 153 -18.25 46.38 8.76
CA PRO A 153 -18.58 44.95 8.78
C PRO A 153 -18.23 44.29 7.43
N PHE A 154 -17.89 43.00 7.39
CA PHE A 154 -18.21 42.13 6.23
C PHE A 154 -17.92 40.67 6.60
N LEU A 155 -18.96 39.89 6.85
CA LEU A 155 -19.28 38.65 6.15
C LEU A 155 -20.30 37.87 6.99
N LYS A 156 -21.46 37.75 6.37
CA LYS A 156 -22.64 37.05 6.80
C LYS A 156 -22.47 35.60 6.39
N ASP A 157 -22.66 34.71 7.37
CA ASP A 157 -23.42 33.47 7.25
C ASP A 157 -23.05 32.50 6.13
N GLN A 158 -22.43 31.35 6.48
CA GLN A 158 -23.07 30.05 6.28
C GLN A 158 -22.19 28.90 6.78
N GLN A 159 -22.64 28.34 7.90
CA GLN A 159 -22.80 26.91 8.15
C GLN A 159 -22.61 25.99 6.92
N SER A 160 -21.69 25.04 7.01
CA SER A 160 -21.78 23.72 6.36
C SER A 160 -20.85 22.73 7.05
N THR A 161 -21.44 21.98 7.96
CA THR A 161 -21.03 20.63 8.38
C THR A 161 -21.07 19.70 7.17
N GLU A 162 -19.92 19.24 6.68
CA GLU A 162 -19.87 18.06 5.82
C GLU A 162 -19.99 16.80 6.68
N HIS A 163 -21.24 16.34 6.83
CA HIS A 163 -21.52 14.95 7.14
C HIS A 163 -21.33 14.13 5.86
N VAL A 164 -20.24 13.37 5.78
CA VAL A 164 -20.08 12.32 4.75
C VAL A 164 -20.96 11.13 5.17
N ASN A 165 -22.23 11.17 4.78
CA ASN A 165 -23.10 10.00 4.72
C ASN A 165 -22.95 9.39 3.32
N ALA A 166 -22.21 8.29 3.22
CA ALA A 166 -22.19 7.46 2.01
C ALA A 166 -23.26 6.37 2.14
N GLU A 167 -24.51 6.71 1.81
CA GLU A 167 -25.53 5.71 1.46
C GLU A 167 -25.32 5.31 0.00
N LEU A 168 -24.79 4.11 -0.24
CA LEU A 168 -24.73 3.53 -1.57
C LEU A 168 -26.05 2.80 -1.86
N ASN A 169 -26.97 3.53 -2.49
CA ASN A 169 -28.17 2.94 -3.06
C ASN A 169 -27.78 2.16 -4.33
N LYS A 170 -28.18 0.89 -4.37
CA LYS A 170 -28.11 0.05 -5.56
C LYS A 170 -29.07 0.62 -6.60
N ASP A 171 -28.59 0.81 -7.82
CA ASP A 171 -29.43 0.43 -8.95
C ASP A 171 -28.60 -0.19 -10.09
N ASN A 172 -29.18 -1.23 -10.67
CA ASN A 172 -28.56 -2.08 -11.67
C ASN A 172 -28.50 -1.36 -13.02
N THR A 173 -27.32 -1.30 -13.63
CA THR A 173 -27.23 -1.30 -15.09
C THR A 173 -25.92 -1.95 -15.52
N LEU A 174 -26.06 -3.06 -16.23
CA LEU A 174 -25.02 -3.73 -17.00
C LEU A 174 -24.46 -2.75 -18.03
N ILE A 175 -23.30 -2.16 -17.76
CA ILE A 175 -22.45 -1.60 -18.79
C ILE A 175 -21.03 -2.07 -18.45
N VAL A 176 -20.49 -2.91 -19.33
CA VAL A 176 -19.05 -3.19 -19.41
C VAL A 176 -18.39 -1.86 -19.78
N ALA A 177 -18.13 -1.04 -18.77
CA ALA A 177 -17.29 0.13 -18.91
C ALA A 177 -15.86 -0.40 -19.01
N LYS A 178 -15.36 -0.45 -20.24
CA LYS A 178 -13.93 -0.49 -20.52
C LYS A 178 -13.32 0.72 -19.82
N LYS A 179 -12.78 0.51 -18.61
CA LYS A 179 -12.05 1.55 -17.88
C LYS A 179 -10.77 1.80 -18.67
N ASP A 180 -10.74 2.94 -19.35
CA ASP A 180 -9.62 3.41 -20.16
C ASP A 180 -8.30 3.35 -19.40
N ASP A 181 -7.23 3.17 -20.19
CA ASP A 181 -5.81 3.07 -19.86
C ASP A 181 -5.34 4.06 -18.76
N GLN A 182 -5.67 3.75 -17.51
CA GLN A 182 -5.08 4.42 -16.37
C GLN A 182 -3.75 3.73 -16.09
N PRO A 183 -2.60 4.44 -16.20
CA PRO A 183 -1.30 3.83 -15.98
C PRO A 183 -1.24 3.33 -14.54
N LEU A 184 -1.22 2.00 -14.41
CA LEU A 184 -1.21 1.35 -13.13
C LEU A 184 -0.03 1.84 -12.32
N THR A 185 -0.31 2.30 -11.11
CA THR A 185 0.64 2.96 -10.22
C THR A 185 1.04 2.01 -9.09
N ALA A 186 2.19 2.20 -8.45
CA ALA A 186 2.64 1.40 -7.31
C ALA A 186 1.59 1.42 -6.17
N HIS A 187 0.77 2.47 -6.16
CA HIS A 187 -0.44 2.59 -5.39
C HIS A 187 -1.42 1.42 -5.61
N ASP A 188 -1.65 0.99 -6.85
CA ASP A 188 -2.61 -0.07 -7.18
C ASP A 188 -2.13 -1.43 -6.67
N ALA A 189 -0.81 -1.70 -6.74
CA ALA A 189 -0.23 -2.89 -6.12
C ALA A 189 -0.41 -2.87 -4.59
N THR A 190 -0.22 -1.70 -3.96
CA THR A 190 -0.37 -1.57 -2.50
C THR A 190 -1.83 -1.68 -2.05
N GLN A 191 -2.77 -1.16 -2.84
CA GLN A 191 -4.20 -1.31 -2.60
C GLN A 191 -4.64 -2.78 -2.77
N MET A 192 -4.08 -3.47 -3.76
CA MET A 192 -4.29 -4.90 -3.97
C MET A 192 -3.85 -5.72 -2.74
N TYR A 193 -2.67 -5.43 -2.21
CA TYR A 193 -2.18 -6.08 -0.98
C TYR A 193 -3.04 -5.81 0.23
N ALA A 194 -3.48 -4.57 0.43
CA ALA A 194 -4.38 -4.25 1.53
C ALA A 194 -5.69 -5.07 1.43
N LYS A 195 -6.20 -5.30 0.22
CA LYS A 195 -7.38 -6.15 0.00
C LYS A 195 -7.09 -7.62 0.36
N TYR A 196 -5.95 -8.18 -0.02
CA TYR A 196 -5.60 -9.56 0.37
C TYR A 196 -5.51 -9.76 1.87
N GLU A 197 -4.90 -8.81 2.60
CA GLU A 197 -4.81 -8.89 4.06
C GLU A 197 -6.19 -8.79 4.73
N LEU A 198 -7.09 -7.97 4.17
CA LEU A 198 -8.48 -7.95 4.61
C LEU A 198 -9.15 -9.30 4.34
N MET A 199 -9.01 -9.84 3.12
CA MET A 199 -9.58 -11.14 2.74
C MET A 199 -9.13 -12.27 3.68
N ARG A 200 -7.88 -12.24 4.16
CA ARG A 200 -7.34 -13.21 5.14
C ARG A 200 -8.09 -13.20 6.48
N GLN A 201 -8.71 -12.08 6.83
CA GLN A 201 -9.46 -11.88 8.07
C GLN A 201 -10.96 -12.18 7.94
N GLY A 202 -11.45 -12.46 6.72
CA GLY A 202 -12.86 -12.65 6.41
C GLY A 202 -13.18 -13.97 5.71
N THR A 203 -14.47 -14.21 5.52
CA THR A 203 -14.96 -15.29 4.64
C THR A 203 -15.35 -14.68 3.30
N CYS A 204 -14.58 -14.99 2.25
CA CYS A 204 -14.74 -14.37 0.94
C CYS A 204 -15.44 -15.29 -0.06
N GLN A 205 -16.38 -14.71 -0.81
CA GLN A 205 -17.09 -15.34 -1.92
C GLN A 205 -16.49 -14.83 -3.23
N PHE A 206 -15.97 -15.77 -4.01
CA PHE A 206 -15.28 -15.54 -5.27
C PHE A 206 -16.24 -15.76 -6.46
N PRO A 207 -16.28 -14.86 -7.45
CA PRO A 207 -17.02 -15.08 -8.69
C PRO A 207 -16.60 -16.37 -9.43
N GLU A 208 -17.54 -17.03 -10.09
CA GLU A 208 -17.25 -18.27 -10.80
C GLU A 208 -16.33 -18.04 -12.02
N ALA A 209 -15.20 -18.76 -12.06
CA ALA A 209 -14.20 -18.65 -13.12
C ALA A 209 -14.65 -19.21 -14.49
N LEU A 210 -15.78 -19.93 -14.55
CA LEU A 210 -16.34 -20.48 -15.79
C LEU A 210 -16.90 -19.39 -16.72
N LEU A 211 -17.34 -18.26 -16.17
CA LEU A 211 -17.92 -17.15 -16.92
C LEU A 211 -16.85 -16.13 -17.37
N MET A 212 -15.57 -16.41 -17.12
CA MET A 212 -14.47 -15.51 -17.42
C MET A 212 -13.83 -15.84 -18.77
N PRO A 213 -13.36 -14.83 -19.53
CA PRO A 213 -12.57 -15.07 -20.74
C PRO A 213 -11.31 -15.89 -20.42
N ASP A 214 -10.93 -16.81 -21.31
CA ASP A 214 -9.80 -17.74 -21.08
C ASP A 214 -8.48 -17.01 -20.78
N LYS A 215 -8.23 -15.84 -21.40
CA LYS A 215 -7.06 -14.99 -21.13
C LYS A 215 -6.99 -14.52 -19.67
N HIS A 216 -8.15 -14.26 -19.03
CA HIS A 216 -8.25 -13.71 -17.69
C HIS A 216 -8.33 -14.80 -16.60
N LYS A 217 -8.73 -16.01 -16.99
CA LYS A 217 -9.00 -17.13 -16.08
C LYS A 217 -7.76 -17.60 -15.32
N ALA A 218 -6.62 -17.73 -16.00
CA ALA A 218 -5.36 -18.14 -15.36
C ALA A 218 -4.92 -17.09 -14.33
N ILE A 219 -4.94 -15.81 -14.72
CA ILE A 219 -4.59 -14.68 -13.87
C ILE A 219 -5.51 -14.61 -12.64
N TYR A 220 -6.82 -14.83 -12.84
CA TYR A 220 -7.80 -14.84 -11.76
C TYR A 220 -7.55 -15.98 -10.75
N LEU A 221 -7.32 -17.20 -11.24
CA LEU A 221 -7.12 -18.35 -10.37
C LEU A 221 -5.80 -18.25 -9.60
N GLU A 222 -4.73 -17.81 -10.26
CA GLU A 222 -3.41 -17.73 -9.62
C GLU A 222 -3.31 -16.53 -8.67
N ASN A 223 -3.79 -15.36 -9.10
CA ASN A 223 -3.59 -14.14 -8.34
C ASN A 223 -4.75 -13.85 -7.39
N VAL A 224 -6.00 -13.91 -7.85
CA VAL A 224 -7.16 -13.52 -7.02
C VAL A 224 -7.56 -14.62 -6.04
N VAL A 225 -7.65 -15.87 -6.52
CA VAL A 225 -7.99 -17.02 -5.67
C VAL A 225 -6.75 -17.54 -4.94
N GLY A 226 -5.62 -17.64 -5.63
CA GLY A 226 -4.35 -18.11 -5.06
C GLY A 226 -3.60 -17.07 -4.22
N GLY A 227 -4.03 -15.81 -4.22
CA GLY A 227 -3.45 -14.74 -3.41
C GLY A 227 -2.04 -14.31 -3.83
N LYS A 228 -1.56 -14.73 -5.00
CA LYS A 228 -0.26 -14.30 -5.53
C LYS A 228 -0.39 -12.92 -6.16
N LEU A 229 0.64 -12.08 -6.04
CA LEU A 229 0.64 -10.80 -6.74
C LEU A 229 1.29 -10.97 -8.13
N PRO A 230 0.63 -10.51 -9.21
CA PRO A 230 1.14 -10.66 -10.55
C PRO A 230 2.43 -9.86 -10.77
N SER A 231 3.30 -10.43 -11.59
CA SER A 231 4.61 -9.87 -11.91
C SER A 231 4.54 -8.72 -12.93
N ASN A 232 3.45 -8.55 -13.66
CA ASN A 232 3.31 -7.62 -14.78
C ASN A 232 2.14 -6.66 -14.58
N LEU A 233 2.27 -5.45 -15.10
CA LEU A 233 1.28 -4.36 -14.92
C LEU A 233 -0.08 -4.69 -15.56
N GLU A 234 -0.11 -5.40 -16.69
CA GLU A 234 -1.36 -5.79 -17.35
C GLU A 234 -2.14 -6.81 -16.49
N ASP A 235 -1.49 -7.86 -16.00
CA ASP A 235 -2.15 -8.85 -15.15
C ASP A 235 -2.49 -8.27 -13.78
N LEU A 236 -1.71 -7.31 -13.27
CA LEU A 236 -2.04 -6.52 -12.08
C LEU A 236 -3.36 -5.77 -12.26
N ALA A 237 -3.61 -5.19 -13.43
CA ALA A 237 -4.86 -4.51 -13.73
C ALA A 237 -6.04 -5.46 -13.74
N ILE A 238 -5.85 -6.59 -14.42
CA ILE A 238 -6.86 -7.64 -14.53
C ILE A 238 -7.20 -8.20 -13.15
N ALA A 239 -6.19 -8.51 -12.34
CA ALA A 239 -6.39 -9.05 -11.01
C ALA A 239 -7.06 -8.03 -10.06
N ASN A 240 -6.71 -6.74 -10.16
CA ASN A 240 -7.37 -5.68 -9.40
C ASN A 240 -8.86 -5.54 -9.74
N ASP A 241 -9.23 -5.59 -11.03
CA ASP A 241 -10.63 -5.55 -11.47
C ASP A 241 -11.45 -6.73 -10.91
N TYR A 242 -10.86 -7.93 -10.86
CA TYR A 242 -11.55 -9.09 -10.29
C TYR A 242 -11.58 -9.10 -8.76
N LEU A 243 -10.56 -8.54 -8.09
CA LEU A 243 -10.57 -8.37 -6.63
C LEU A 243 -11.69 -7.46 -6.16
N GLU A 244 -12.06 -6.43 -6.94
CA GLU A 244 -13.21 -5.58 -6.64
C GLU A 244 -14.54 -6.32 -6.65
N LYS A 245 -14.60 -7.46 -7.35
CA LYS A 245 -15.81 -8.29 -7.47
C LYS A 245 -15.90 -9.34 -6.36
N VAL A 246 -14.85 -9.53 -5.56
CA VAL A 246 -14.85 -10.45 -4.41
C VAL A 246 -15.64 -9.84 -3.25
N LYS A 247 -16.58 -10.61 -2.70
CA LYS A 247 -17.40 -10.17 -1.56
C LYS A 247 -16.93 -10.88 -0.30
N CYS A 248 -16.41 -10.14 0.67
CA CYS A 248 -15.97 -10.70 1.94
C CYS A 248 -16.89 -10.30 3.07
N ASN A 249 -17.28 -11.30 3.88
CA ASN A 249 -17.95 -11.10 5.15
C ASN A 249 -16.92 -11.14 6.27
N PHE A 250 -16.84 -10.06 7.04
CA PHE A 250 -15.94 -9.95 8.18
C PHE A 250 -16.74 -10.14 9.46
N THR A 251 -16.24 -10.98 10.36
CA THR A 251 -16.86 -11.15 11.68
C THR A 251 -16.76 -9.82 12.44
N PRO A 252 -17.87 -9.19 12.83
CA PRO A 252 -17.82 -7.91 13.53
C PRO A 252 -17.09 -8.05 14.86
N MET A 253 -16.29 -7.04 15.23
CA MET A 253 -15.40 -7.09 16.41
C MET A 253 -16.12 -7.43 17.73
N LEU A 254 -17.44 -7.25 17.81
CA LEU A 254 -18.26 -7.63 18.95
C LEU A 254 -18.31 -9.14 19.21
N MET A 255 -18.07 -9.98 18.20
CA MET A 255 -18.03 -11.44 18.36
C MET A 255 -16.61 -12.02 18.55
N ALA A 256 -15.56 -11.22 18.32
CA ALA A 256 -14.17 -11.65 18.52
C ALA A 256 -13.74 -11.64 20.00
N ALA A 257 -14.42 -10.86 20.84
CA ALA A 257 -14.15 -10.74 22.28
C ALA A 257 -15.02 -11.67 23.16
N SER A 258 -15.90 -12.47 22.55
CA SER A 258 -16.76 -13.45 23.23
C SER A 258 -16.16 -14.85 23.10
N LYS A 259 -15.11 -15.13 23.87
CA LYS A 259 -14.67 -16.49 24.19
C LYS A 259 -14.36 -16.59 25.67
#